data_AF-A0AAV4DIU5-F1
#
_entry.id   AF-A0AAV4DIU5-F1
#
_cell.length_a   1.000
_cell.length_b   1.000
_cell.length_c   1.000
_cell.angle_alpha   90.00
_cell.angle_beta   90.00
_cell.angle_gamma   90.00
#
_symmetry.space_group_name_H-M   'P 1'
#
loop_
_entity.id
_entity.type
_entity.pdbx_description
1 polymer ?
#
loop_
_entity_poly.entity_id
_entity_poly.type
_entity_poly.pdbx_seq_one_letter_code
_entity_poly.pdbx_strand_id
1 'polypeptide(L)'
;MKVCLEVLASAGIKRRKPWPRITWLGTERESLFLLDEKRVSVLYVPSGKTKRSVPKVSSLLSETICSTSSPGGLYLVGIQASGDIFVWHKDKDELKTLCGLARFLLDADISLA
;
A
#
# COMPACT_ATOMS: atom_id res chain seq x y z
N MET A 1 -32.54 -1.75 8.48
CA MET A 1 -31.41 -2.37 9.22
C MET A 1 -30.91 -1.36 10.24
N LYS A 2 -30.83 -1.70 11.53
CA LYS A 2 -30.28 -0.80 12.56
C LYS A 2 -28.84 -1.20 12.81
N VAL A 3 -27.89 -0.39 12.34
CA VAL A 3 -26.45 -0.63 12.54
C VAL A 3 -26.04 0.15 13.79
N CYS A 4 -25.61 -0.57 14.83
CA CYS A 4 -25.04 0.03 16.04
C CYS A 4 -23.53 0.03 15.91
N LEU A 5 -22.91 1.20 16.05
CA LEU A 5 -21.46 1.37 15.98
C LEU A 5 -20.91 1.70 17.37
N GLU A 6 -19.82 1.05 17.74
CA GLU A 6 -19.06 1.32 18.95
C GLU A 6 -17.62 1.69 18.58
N VAL A 7 -17.06 2.68 19.28
CA VAL A 7 -15.67 3.08 19.07
C VAL A 7 -14.76 2.15 19.86
N LEU A 8 -14.13 1.20 19.18
CA LEU A 8 -13.20 0.25 19.79
C LEU A 8 -11.82 0.86 20.07
N ALA A 9 -11.39 1.82 19.25
CA ALA A 9 -10.11 2.50 19.38
C ALA A 9 -10.14 3.89 18.76
N SER A 10 -9.35 4.82 19.31
CA SER A 10 -9.14 6.17 18.78
C SER A 10 -7.68 6.56 18.93
N ALA A 11 -7.07 7.04 17.85
CA ALA A 11 -5.65 7.36 17.80
C ALA A 11 -5.38 8.60 16.93
N GLY A 12 -4.43 9.42 17.37
CA GLY A 12 -3.93 10.56 16.60
C GLY A 12 -2.68 10.21 15.79
N ILE A 13 -2.69 10.50 14.49
CA ILE A 13 -1.55 10.26 13.59
C ILE A 13 -0.84 11.59 13.31
N LYS A 14 0.45 11.68 13.62
CA LYS A 14 1.25 12.89 13.36
C LYS A 14 1.59 13.01 11.87
N ARG A 15 0.74 13.70 11.10
CA ARG A 15 0.97 14.02 9.69
C ARG A 15 0.15 15.25 9.25
N ARG A 16 0.72 16.07 8.36
CA ARG A 16 0.04 17.24 7.76
C ARG A 16 -0.96 16.86 6.66
N LYS A 17 -0.62 15.89 5.79
CA LYS A 17 -1.49 15.39 4.71
C LYS A 17 -2.28 14.16 5.21
N PRO A 18 -3.60 14.04 4.93
CA PRO A 18 -4.36 12.85 5.28
C PRO A 18 -3.87 11.61 4.53
N TRP A 19 -4.23 10.43 5.04
CA TRP A 19 -4.03 9.17 4.34
C TRP A 19 -5.28 8.88 3.49
N PRO A 20 -5.18 8.94 2.15
CA PRO A 20 -6.35 8.77 1.28
C PRO A 20 -6.88 7.34 1.29
N ARG A 21 -6.04 6.36 1.63
CA ARG A 21 -6.39 4.94 1.58
C ARG A 21 -5.90 4.23 2.83
N ILE A 22 -6.77 3.40 3.40
CA ILE A 22 -6.48 2.54 4.55
C ILE A 22 -6.94 1.11 4.24
N THR A 23 -6.16 0.11 4.63
CA THR A 23 -6.56 -1.30 4.51
C THR A 23 -6.05 -2.10 5.70
N TRP A 24 -6.73 -3.19 6.05
CA TRP A 24 -6.19 -4.20 6.96
C TRP A 24 -4.90 -4.78 6.44
N LEU A 25 -4.00 -5.15 7.36
CA LEU A 25 -2.64 -5.56 7.04
C LEU A 25 -2.44 -7.06 7.27
N GLY A 26 -2.54 -7.82 6.19
CA GLY A 26 -2.24 -9.25 6.14
C GLY A 26 -2.97 -10.04 7.22
N THR A 27 -2.23 -10.92 7.88
CA THR A 27 -2.71 -11.71 9.02
C THR A 27 -2.52 -11.02 10.37
N GLU A 28 -1.85 -9.85 10.41
CA GLU A 28 -1.64 -9.10 11.64
C GLU A 28 -2.97 -8.53 12.15
N ARG A 29 -3.39 -8.99 13.33
CA ARG A 29 -4.55 -8.43 14.02
C ARG A 29 -4.30 -6.97 14.35
N GLU A 30 -5.30 -6.13 14.11
CA GLU A 30 -5.34 -4.74 14.58
C GLU A 30 -4.27 -3.82 13.96
N SER A 31 -3.68 -4.21 12.84
CA SER A 31 -2.77 -3.38 12.05
C SER A 31 -3.42 -2.91 10.74
N LEU A 32 -3.20 -1.66 10.38
CA LEU A 32 -3.66 -1.07 9.13
C LEU A 32 -2.47 -0.59 8.28
N PHE A 33 -2.52 -0.83 6.98
CA PHE A 33 -1.74 -0.03 6.03
C PHE A 33 -2.41 1.33 5.85
N LEU A 34 -1.58 2.37 5.92
CA LEU A 34 -1.89 3.71 5.51
C LEU A 34 -1.15 3.96 4.18
N LEU A 35 -1.91 4.20 3.12
CA LEU A 35 -1.42 4.30 1.75
C LEU A 35 -1.61 5.73 1.22
N ASP A 36 -0.55 6.27 0.65
CA ASP A 36 -0.52 7.46 -0.20
C ASP A 36 0.23 7.06 -1.49
N GLU A 37 0.15 7.88 -2.54
CA GLU A 37 0.74 7.56 -3.86
C GLU A 37 2.18 7.04 -3.76
N LYS A 38 3.00 7.72 -2.95
CA LYS A 38 4.44 7.47 -2.79
C LYS A 38 4.85 7.06 -1.38
N ARG A 39 3.90 6.72 -0.51
CA ARG A 39 4.20 6.41 0.90
C ARG A 39 3.32 5.29 1.44
N VAL A 40 3.95 4.44 2.23
CA VAL A 40 3.33 3.41 3.06
C VAL A 40 3.68 3.69 4.51
N SER A 41 2.71 3.50 5.40
CA SER A 41 2.97 3.41 6.83
C SER A 41 2.08 2.31 7.41
N VAL A 42 2.55 1.65 8.46
CA VAL A 42 1.71 0.76 9.27
C VAL A 42 1.20 1.55 10.47
N LEU A 43 -0.09 1.41 10.78
CA LEU A 43 -0.72 1.90 12.00
C LEU A 43 -1.08 0.70 12.88
N TYR A 44 -0.63 0.73 14.13
CA TYR A 44 -1.05 -0.22 15.15
C TYR A 44 -2.25 0.36 15.90
N VAL A 45 -3.45 -0.13 15.60
CA VAL A 45 -4.72 0.41 16.10
C VAL A 45 -4.77 0.53 17.63
N PRO A 46 -4.32 -0.46 18.44
CA PRO A 46 -4.43 -0.38 19.90
C PRO A 46 -3.57 0.74 20.52
N SER A 47 -2.46 1.10 19.86
CA SER A 47 -1.49 2.07 20.41
C SER A 47 -1.48 3.41 19.68
N GLY A 48 -2.09 3.49 18.50
CA GLY A 48 -1.97 4.64 17.60
C GLY A 48 -0.59 4.88 17.02
N LYS A 49 0.40 4.05 17.34
CA LYS A 49 1.77 4.20 16.85
C LYS A 49 1.85 3.85 15.37
N THR A 50 2.69 4.60 14.66
CA THR A 50 2.94 4.36 13.24
C THR A 50 4.37 3.91 12.98
N LYS A 51 4.55 2.89 12.14
CA LYS A 51 5.84 2.46 11.60
C LYS A 51 5.95 2.86 10.13
N ARG A 52 6.85 3.81 9.84
CA ARG A 52 6.96 4.45 8.52
C ARG A 52 7.69 3.63 7.47
N SER A 53 8.49 2.63 7.85
CA SER A 53 9.39 1.96 6.91
C SER A 53 9.07 0.47 6.79
N VAL A 54 8.80 0.09 5.55
CA VAL A 54 9.02 -1.25 5.01
C VAL A 54 10.22 -1.13 4.08
N PRO A 55 11.45 -1.47 4.53
CA PRO A 55 12.67 -1.16 3.80
C PRO A 55 12.65 -1.62 2.33
N LYS A 56 12.21 -2.86 2.06
CA LYS A 56 12.14 -3.44 0.70
C LYS A 56 11.23 -2.70 -0.27
N VAL A 57 10.19 -2.03 0.22
CA VAL A 57 9.22 -1.33 -0.62
C VAL A 57 9.50 0.17 -0.65
N SER A 58 10.08 0.71 0.42
CA SER A 58 10.31 2.16 0.57
C SER A 58 11.11 2.77 -0.58
N SER A 59 12.10 2.05 -1.12
CA SER A 59 12.88 2.47 -2.29
C SER A 59 12.08 2.46 -3.60
N LEU A 60 11.12 1.54 -3.74
CA LEU A 60 10.28 1.42 -4.94
C LEU A 60 9.21 2.52 -5.00
N LEU A 61 8.74 2.96 -3.83
CA LEU A 61 7.65 3.93 -3.70
C LEU A 61 8.01 5.34 -4.20
N SER A 62 9.29 5.72 -4.26
CA SER A 62 9.69 7.03 -4.80
C SER A 62 9.39 7.16 -6.30
N GLU A 63 9.64 6.07 -7.03
CA GLU A 63 9.46 5.95 -8.48
C GLU A 63 8.09 5.38 -8.85
N THR A 64 7.20 5.19 -7.89
CA THR A 64 5.86 4.65 -8.14
C THR A 64 4.93 5.75 -8.66
N ILE A 65 4.26 5.48 -9.77
CA ILE A 65 3.17 6.32 -10.31
C ILE A 65 1.91 6.07 -9.48
N CYS A 66 1.55 4.80 -9.30
CA CYS A 66 0.41 4.40 -8.51
C CYS A 66 0.66 3.07 -7.78
N SER A 67 0.05 2.94 -6.61
CA SER A 67 0.09 1.72 -5.81
C SER A 67 -1.31 1.36 -5.32
N THR A 68 -1.54 0.09 -5.04
CA THR A 68 -2.76 -0.44 -4.44
C THR A 68 -2.44 -1.67 -3.60
N SER A 69 -3.38 -2.12 -2.78
CA SER A 69 -3.25 -3.33 -1.98
C SER A 69 -4.31 -4.35 -2.34
N SER A 70 -4.00 -5.64 -2.15
CA SER A 70 -5.04 -6.67 -2.20
C SER A 70 -6.07 -6.45 -1.09
N PRO A 71 -7.28 -7.02 -1.23
CA PRO A 71 -8.19 -7.17 -0.09
C PRO A 71 -7.45 -7.78 1.11
N GLY A 72 -7.64 -7.21 2.30
CA GLY A 72 -6.93 -7.64 3.51
C GLY A 72 -5.43 -7.32 3.55
N GLY A 73 -4.87 -6.62 2.56
CA GLY A 73 -3.50 -6.09 2.58
C GLY A 73 -2.39 -7.13 2.69
N LEU A 74 -2.61 -8.36 2.21
CA LEU A 74 -1.55 -9.37 2.07
C LEU A 74 -0.49 -8.94 1.04
N TYR A 75 -0.94 -8.32 -0.04
CA TYR A 75 -0.08 -7.83 -1.11
C TYR A 75 -0.17 -6.31 -1.26
N LEU A 76 0.97 -5.70 -1.53
CA LEU A 76 1.08 -4.35 -2.05
C LEU A 76 1.60 -4.43 -3.48
N VAL A 77 0.91 -3.76 -4.40
CA VAL A 77 1.24 -3.73 -5.82
C VAL A 77 1.47 -2.29 -6.22
N GLY A 78 2.46 -2.03 -7.07
CA GLY A 78 2.65 -0.71 -7.65
C GLY A 78 3.27 -0.75 -9.03
N ILE A 79 2.99 0.29 -9.79
CA ILE A 79 3.54 0.53 -11.12
C ILE A 79 4.57 1.64 -11.01
N GLN A 80 5.79 1.35 -11.46
CA GLN A 80 6.90 2.29 -11.45
C GLN A 80 6.90 3.16 -12.72
N ALA A 81 7.58 4.30 -12.67
CA ALA A 81 7.73 5.21 -13.80
C ALA A 81 8.44 4.56 -15.00
N SER A 82 9.27 3.53 -14.77
CA SER A 82 9.85 2.69 -15.82
C SER A 82 8.82 1.81 -16.54
N GLY A 83 7.61 1.70 -16.00
CA GLY A 83 6.59 0.74 -16.40
C GLY A 83 6.78 -0.65 -15.79
N ASP A 84 7.74 -0.85 -14.89
CA ASP A 84 7.83 -2.10 -14.13
C ASP A 84 6.70 -2.19 -13.10
N ILE A 85 6.19 -3.41 -12.88
CA ILE A 85 5.22 -3.68 -11.82
C ILE A 85 5.94 -4.41 -10.71
N PHE A 86 5.79 -3.95 -9.47
CA PHE A 86 6.20 -4.74 -8.31
C PHE A 86 4.99 -5.29 -7.57
N VAL A 87 5.15 -6.49 -7.02
CA VAL A 87 4.21 -7.15 -6.12
C VAL A 87 4.99 -7.56 -4.88
N TRP A 88 4.64 -7.00 -3.73
CA TRP A 88 5.27 -7.32 -2.46
C TRP A 88 4.27 -8.04 -1.54
N HIS A 89 4.67 -9.21 -1.04
CA HIS A 89 3.94 -9.97 -0.05
C HIS A 89 4.37 -9.54 1.36
N LYS A 90 3.46 -8.98 2.14
CA LYS A 90 3.78 -8.43 3.48
C LYS A 90 4.32 -9.47 4.44
N ASP A 91 3.61 -10.60 4.63
CA ASP A 91 3.96 -11.53 5.71
C ASP A 91 5.20 -12.38 5.41
N LYS A 92 5.47 -12.68 4.13
CA LYS A 92 6.70 -13.37 3.69
C LYS A 92 7.86 -12.43 3.41
N ASP A 93 7.59 -11.13 3.38
CA ASP A 93 8.53 -10.09 2.95
C ASP A 93 9.17 -10.39 1.57
N GLU A 94 8.39 -10.99 0.67
CA GLU A 94 8.84 -11.37 -0.69
C GLU A 94 8.46 -10.29 -1.69
N LEU A 95 9.43 -9.86 -2.50
CA LEU A 95 9.21 -8.88 -3.57
C LEU A 95 9.39 -9.57 -4.92
N LYS A 96 8.42 -9.42 -5.81
CA LYS A 96 8.50 -9.84 -7.21
C LYS A 96 8.34 -8.63 -8.11
N THR A 97 9.14 -8.56 -9.15
CA THR A 97 9.07 -7.51 -10.17
C THR A 97 8.78 -8.14 -11.51
N LEU A 98 7.81 -7.58 -12.21
CA LEU A 98 7.44 -7.91 -13.58
C LEU A 98 7.91 -6.76 -14.46
N CYS A 99 8.91 -7.04 -15.29
CA CYS A 99 9.42 -6.09 -16.26
C CYS A 99 8.68 -6.23 -17.60
N GLY A 100 8.71 -5.16 -18.39
CA GLY A 100 8.24 -5.20 -19.78
C GLY A 100 6.75 -4.90 -20.00
N LEU A 101 5.99 -4.52 -18.97
CA LEU A 101 4.63 -4.00 -19.17
C LEU A 101 4.64 -2.78 -20.10
N ALA A 102 5.60 -1.86 -19.95
CA ALA A 102 5.73 -0.72 -20.87
C ALA A 102 5.83 -1.15 -22.34
N ARG A 103 6.64 -2.17 -22.63
CA ARG A 103 6.77 -2.72 -23.99
C ARG A 103 5.48 -3.38 -24.46
N PHE A 104 4.83 -4.16 -23.60
CA PHE A 104 3.55 -4.79 -23.92
C PHE A 104 2.45 -3.77 -24.23
N LEU A 105 2.39 -2.66 -23.48
CA LEU A 105 1.41 -1.60 -23.69
C LEU A 105 1.66 -0.84 -25.00
N LEU A 106 2.93 -0.60 -25.34
CA LEU A 106 3.31 -0.02 -26.64
C LEU A 106 2.93 -0.95 -27.81
N ASP A 107 3.23 -2.26 -27.68
CA ASP A 107 2.88 -3.24 -28.71
C ASP A 107 1.36 -3.41 -28.88
N ALA A 108 0.57 -3.04 -27.87
CA ALA A 108 -0.89 -3.11 -27.86
C ALA A 108 -1.60 -1.78 -28.17
N ASP A 109 -0.88 -0.70 -28.49
CA ASP A 109 -1.43 0.67 -28.67
C ASP A 109 -2.25 1.19 -27.48
N ILE A 110 -1.90 0.77 -26.25
CA ILE A 110 -2.59 1.18 -25.02
C ILE A 110 -1.80 2.32 -24.34
N SER A 111 -2.40 3.51 -24.26
CA SER A 111 -1.87 4.65 -23.50
C SER A 111 -2.38 4.63 -22.05
N LEU A 112 -1.46 4.68 -21.08
CA LEU A 112 -1.80 4.97 -19.69
C LEU A 112 -1.88 6.49 -19.54
N ALA A 113 -3.10 7.03 -19.62
CA ALA A 113 -3.42 8.44 -19.40
C ALA A 113 -3.30 8.85 -17.93
#